data_AF-C9A5F6-F1
#
_entry.id   AF-C9A5F6-F1
#
_cell.length_a   1.000
_cell.length_b   1.000
_cell.length_c   1.000
_cell.angle_alpha   90.00
_cell.angle_beta   90.00
_cell.angle_gamma   90.00
#
_symmetry.space_group_name_H-M   'P 1'
#
loop_
_entity.id
_entity.type
_entity.pdbx_description
1 polymer ?
#
loop_
_entity_poly.entity_id
_entity_poly.type
_entity_poly.pdbx_seq_one_letter_code
_entity_poly.pdbx_strand_id
1 'polypeptide(L)'
;MKIGMRTVKTAIAAGLSMFLAQQIGLLYAPAAGIIAILSVGNTKKTSLFTGIGRLISLAIATLLAFVSFHLLGFGPIGFVLFLFLFIPTAVYFNLTDGIVVNSVLVTHYMMERSFAWPLIGNAFLLMSIGIGFALLFNLYMPDGERALKERQQLVEETFKSLLKDMSIALTEKEKATLPQVCQTLLGDIKQGKQQAMVHSENQWRGEASYYEEYFTMRQSQARLLLEMVDLLQLFWVEEAYTNAFQELLSFTAESFHENNDGKEILAKIAALYEDYRQKPLPQTRAEFENRAQLFQFLQTFKSFIEIKADFSEQMQTMAR
;
A
#
# COMPACT_ATOMS: atom_id res chain seq x y z
N MET A 1 -25.93 -3.51 -10.36
CA MET A 1 -24.49 -3.33 -10.63
C MET A 1 -24.17 -1.85 -10.55
N LYS A 2 -23.31 -1.41 -9.61
CA LYS A 2 -22.87 -0.01 -9.56
C LYS A 2 -21.70 0.16 -10.54
N ILE A 3 -21.85 0.98 -11.58
CA ILE A 3 -20.76 1.30 -12.51
C ILE A 3 -19.72 2.09 -11.71
N GLY A 4 -18.52 1.55 -11.57
CA GLY A 4 -17.43 2.22 -10.85
C GLY A 4 -16.92 3.43 -11.64
N MET A 5 -16.45 4.46 -10.92
CA MET A 5 -15.85 5.67 -11.50
C MET A 5 -14.72 5.35 -12.49
N ARG A 6 -14.00 4.25 -12.25
CA ARG A 6 -12.98 3.74 -13.18
C ARG A 6 -13.55 3.37 -14.54
N THR A 7 -14.66 2.63 -14.59
CA THR A 7 -15.29 2.21 -15.84
C THR A 7 -15.71 3.42 -16.67
N VAL A 8 -16.29 4.43 -16.02
CA VAL A 8 -16.72 5.67 -16.69
C VAL A 8 -15.53 6.42 -17.28
N LYS A 9 -14.49 6.69 -16.48
CA LYS A 9 -13.31 7.43 -16.98
C LYS A 9 -12.59 6.67 -18.10
N THR A 10 -12.51 5.34 -18.03
CA THR A 10 -11.91 4.52 -19.08
C THR A 10 -12.71 4.60 -20.39
N ALA A 11 -14.03 4.48 -20.33
CA ALA A 11 -14.89 4.59 -21.51
C ALA A 11 -14.79 5.98 -22.17
N ILE A 12 -14.81 7.05 -21.36
CA ILE A 12 -14.68 8.43 -21.87
C ILE A 12 -13.29 8.65 -22.49
N ALA A 13 -12.21 8.24 -21.79
CA ALA A 13 -10.86 8.36 -22.33
C ALA A 13 -10.69 7.63 -23.66
N ALA A 14 -11.24 6.42 -23.78
CA ALA A 14 -11.21 5.64 -25.01
C ALA A 14 -11.98 6.30 -26.15
N GLY A 15 -13.20 6.75 -25.87
CA GLY A 15 -14.05 7.43 -26.86
C GLY A 15 -13.42 8.73 -27.36
N LEU A 16 -12.90 9.57 -26.45
CA LEU A 16 -12.24 10.82 -26.81
C LEU A 16 -10.91 10.60 -27.56
N SER A 17 -10.14 9.57 -27.19
CA SER A 17 -8.92 9.21 -27.91
C SER A 17 -9.22 8.80 -29.35
N MET A 18 -10.22 7.94 -29.54
CA MET A 18 -10.65 7.49 -30.86
C MET A 18 -11.19 8.64 -31.69
N PHE A 19 -12.05 9.49 -31.10
CA PHE A 19 -12.61 10.66 -31.76
C PHE A 19 -11.51 11.63 -32.22
N LEU A 20 -10.55 11.97 -31.35
CA LEU A 20 -9.46 12.88 -31.70
C LEU A 20 -8.56 12.29 -32.79
N ALA A 21 -8.21 11.00 -32.69
CA ALA A 21 -7.42 10.32 -33.71
C ALA A 21 -8.12 10.34 -35.09
N GLN A 22 -9.44 10.18 -35.11
CA GLN A 22 -10.23 10.27 -36.33
C GLN A 22 -10.26 11.69 -36.90
N GLN A 23 -10.41 12.73 -36.07
CA GLN A 23 -10.40 14.12 -36.52
C GLN A 23 -9.05 14.56 -37.10
N ILE A 24 -7.95 14.02 -36.58
CA ILE A 24 -6.60 14.26 -37.11
C ILE A 24 -6.34 13.46 -38.40
N GLY A 25 -7.21 12.50 -38.74
CA GLY A 25 -7.08 11.66 -39.93
C GLY A 25 -6.07 10.52 -39.78
N LEU A 26 -5.85 10.04 -38.55
CA LEU A 26 -4.95 8.91 -38.30
C LEU A 26 -5.55 7.59 -38.80
N LEU A 27 -4.70 6.75 -39.40
CA LEU A 27 -5.06 5.38 -39.74
C LEU A 27 -5.23 4.56 -38.47
N TYR A 28 -6.19 3.63 -38.46
CA TYR A 28 -6.47 2.75 -37.31
C TYR A 28 -6.84 3.53 -36.03
N ALA A 29 -7.64 4.59 -36.14
CA ALA A 29 -8.13 5.38 -35.00
C ALA A 29 -8.68 4.56 -33.80
N PRO A 30 -9.37 3.41 -33.98
CA PRO A 30 -9.77 2.57 -32.86
C PRO A 30 -8.62 2.10 -31.96
N ALA A 31 -7.40 1.97 -32.49
CA ALA A 31 -6.22 1.61 -31.72
C ALA A 31 -5.92 2.66 -30.63
N ALA A 32 -6.11 3.96 -30.89
CA ALA A 32 -5.95 5.00 -29.86
C ALA A 32 -6.93 4.80 -28.68
N GLY A 33 -8.15 4.36 -28.97
CA GLY A 33 -9.14 4.00 -27.95
C GLY A 33 -8.69 2.80 -27.11
N ILE A 34 -8.22 1.72 -27.74
CA ILE A 34 -7.71 0.53 -27.04
C ILE A 34 -6.47 0.88 -26.20
N ILE A 35 -5.56 1.70 -26.74
CA ILE A 35 -4.38 2.20 -26.01
C ILE A 35 -4.81 2.97 -24.77
N ALA A 36 -5.84 3.83 -24.87
CA ALA A 36 -6.38 4.53 -23.71
C ALA A 36 -6.94 3.56 -22.67
N ILE A 37 -7.74 2.56 -23.09
CA ILE A 37 -8.28 1.53 -22.18
C ILE A 37 -7.18 0.86 -21.38
N LEU A 38 -6.13 0.43 -22.06
CA LEU A 38 -5.00 -0.27 -21.45
C LEU A 38 -4.06 0.66 -20.69
N SER A 39 -4.14 1.98 -20.91
CA SER A 39 -3.28 3.01 -20.26
C SER A 39 -3.92 3.65 -19.04
N VAL A 40 -5.24 3.52 -18.85
CA VAL A 40 -5.91 4.03 -17.65
C VAL A 40 -5.53 3.15 -16.45
N GLY A 41 -4.50 3.60 -15.73
CA GLY A 41 -3.94 2.91 -14.58
C GLY A 41 -4.68 3.19 -13.27
N ASN A 42 -4.16 2.58 -12.20
CA ASN A 42 -4.72 2.70 -10.85
C ASN A 42 -4.26 3.95 -10.11
N THR A 43 -3.13 4.55 -10.49
CA THR A 43 -2.55 5.70 -9.80
C THR A 43 -1.88 6.64 -10.80
N LYS A 44 -1.73 7.91 -10.41
CA LYS A 44 -1.19 8.97 -11.30
C LYS A 44 0.24 8.65 -11.74
N LYS A 45 1.14 8.35 -10.78
CA LYS A 45 2.55 8.02 -11.06
C LYS A 45 2.69 6.79 -11.93
N THR A 46 2.05 5.68 -11.56
CA THR A 46 2.16 4.42 -12.31
C THR A 46 1.66 4.60 -13.74
N SER A 47 0.58 5.35 -13.96
CA SER A 47 0.08 5.62 -15.32
C SER A 47 1.08 6.42 -16.16
N LEU A 48 1.76 7.40 -15.56
CA LEU A 48 2.78 8.19 -16.25
C LEU A 48 3.99 7.33 -16.63
N PHE A 49 4.54 6.56 -15.68
CA PHE A 49 5.69 5.70 -15.92
C PHE A 49 5.38 4.61 -16.95
N THR A 50 4.22 3.95 -16.85
CA THR A 50 3.76 2.99 -17.86
C THR A 50 3.58 3.65 -19.23
N GLY A 51 3.03 4.87 -19.29
CA GLY A 51 2.88 5.63 -20.54
C GLY A 51 4.23 5.92 -21.22
N ILE A 52 5.20 6.44 -20.47
CA ILE A 52 6.55 6.69 -20.99
C ILE A 52 7.21 5.37 -21.44
N GLY A 53 7.11 4.32 -20.63
CA GLY A 53 7.62 2.98 -20.97
C GLY A 53 7.01 2.44 -22.27
N ARG A 54 5.74 2.70 -22.54
CA ARG A 54 5.06 2.32 -23.79
C ARG A 54 5.61 3.06 -25.01
N LEU A 55 5.91 4.35 -24.89
CA LEU A 55 6.54 5.12 -25.97
C LEU A 55 7.96 4.63 -26.28
N ILE A 56 8.77 4.35 -25.24
CA ILE A 56 10.13 3.80 -25.40
C ILE A 56 10.07 2.42 -26.05
N SER A 57 9.19 1.54 -25.56
CA SER A 57 9.04 0.20 -26.12
C SER A 57 8.45 0.21 -27.53
N LEU A 58 7.67 1.22 -27.92
CA LEU A 58 7.21 1.37 -29.31
C LEU A 58 8.38 1.65 -30.26
N ALA A 59 9.34 2.47 -29.84
CA ALA A 59 10.55 2.72 -30.63
C ALA A 59 11.37 1.44 -30.82
N ILE A 60 11.58 0.67 -29.74
CA ILE A 60 12.27 -0.62 -29.79
C ILE A 60 11.50 -1.63 -30.66
N ALA A 61 10.18 -1.72 -30.48
CA ALA A 61 9.32 -2.61 -31.25
C ALA A 61 9.39 -2.29 -32.75
N THR A 62 9.37 -1.00 -33.12
CA THR A 62 9.48 -0.55 -34.51
C THR A 62 10.80 -0.98 -35.13
N LEU A 63 11.92 -0.83 -34.41
CA LEU A 63 13.24 -1.26 -34.88
C LEU A 63 13.31 -2.78 -35.09
N LEU A 64 12.84 -3.56 -34.11
CA LEU A 64 12.88 -5.03 -34.20
C LEU A 64 11.91 -5.57 -35.26
N ALA A 65 10.74 -4.94 -35.41
CA ALA A 65 9.79 -5.26 -36.47
C ALA A 65 10.38 -4.96 -37.85
N PHE A 66 11.08 -3.84 -38.01
CA PHE A 66 11.77 -3.49 -39.25
C PHE A 66 12.75 -4.58 -39.66
N VAL A 67 13.62 -5.02 -38.74
CA VAL A 67 14.58 -6.11 -38.99
C VAL A 67 13.84 -7.41 -39.34
N SER A 68 12.83 -7.79 -38.55
CA SER A 68 12.14 -9.08 -38.70
C SER A 68 11.37 -9.19 -40.01
N PHE A 69 10.65 -8.13 -40.41
CA PHE A 69 9.88 -8.12 -41.66
C PHE A 69 10.75 -7.97 -42.91
N HIS A 70 11.94 -7.36 -42.82
CA HIS A 70 12.89 -7.37 -43.93
C HIS A 70 13.55 -8.74 -44.13
N LEU A 71 13.76 -9.51 -43.06
CA LEU A 71 14.36 -10.84 -43.14
C LEU A 71 13.38 -11.92 -43.62
N LEU A 72 12.15 -11.93 -43.07
CA LEU A 72 11.18 -13.03 -43.29
C LEU A 72 9.86 -12.56 -43.93
N GLY A 73 9.77 -11.30 -44.35
CA GLY A 73 8.60 -10.71 -44.99
C GLY A 73 7.51 -10.25 -44.02
N PHE A 74 6.54 -9.51 -44.56
CA PHE A 74 5.39 -8.95 -43.83
C PHE A 74 4.25 -9.96 -43.58
N GLY A 75 4.61 -11.21 -43.27
CA GLY A 75 3.67 -12.29 -42.98
C GLY A 75 3.75 -12.77 -41.53
N PRO A 76 2.94 -13.77 -41.15
CA PRO A 76 2.92 -14.32 -39.79
C PRO A 76 4.29 -14.81 -39.31
N ILE A 77 5.10 -15.37 -40.21
CA ILE A 77 6.45 -15.88 -39.87
C ILE A 77 7.37 -14.73 -39.43
N GLY A 78 7.37 -13.60 -40.15
CA GLY A 78 8.11 -12.41 -39.74
C GLY A 78 7.60 -11.83 -38.42
N PHE A 79 6.29 -11.91 -38.16
CA PHE A 79 5.71 -11.46 -36.89
C PHE A 79 6.12 -12.34 -35.72
N VAL A 80 6.20 -13.66 -35.92
CA VAL A 80 6.73 -14.60 -34.90
C VAL A 80 8.19 -14.27 -34.57
N LEU A 81 9.03 -14.03 -35.57
CA LEU A 81 10.42 -13.60 -35.32
C LEU A 81 10.46 -12.28 -34.54
N PHE A 82 9.63 -11.31 -34.92
CA PHE A 82 9.51 -10.06 -34.17
C PHE A 82 9.16 -10.31 -32.70
N LEU A 83 8.15 -11.13 -32.39
CA LEU A 83 7.77 -11.43 -31.01
C LEU A 83 8.89 -12.15 -30.24
N PHE A 84 9.56 -13.09 -30.91
CA PHE A 84 10.69 -13.83 -30.33
C PHE A 84 11.85 -12.89 -29.93
N LEU A 85 12.07 -11.80 -30.67
CA LEU A 85 13.08 -10.80 -30.33
C LEU A 85 12.55 -9.74 -29.35
N PHE A 86 11.32 -9.27 -29.54
CA PHE A 86 10.77 -8.14 -28.81
C PHE A 86 10.39 -8.50 -27.37
N ILE A 87 9.81 -9.67 -27.11
CA ILE A 87 9.40 -10.07 -25.75
C ILE A 87 10.60 -10.14 -24.80
N PRO A 88 11.70 -10.87 -25.12
CA PRO A 88 12.88 -10.90 -24.25
C PRO A 88 13.51 -9.52 -24.07
N THR A 89 13.55 -8.72 -25.14
CA THR A 89 14.08 -7.34 -25.09
C THR A 89 13.26 -6.46 -24.16
N ALA A 90 11.92 -6.53 -24.26
CA ALA A 90 11.02 -5.78 -23.40
C ALA A 90 11.14 -6.21 -21.93
N VAL A 91 11.30 -7.52 -21.66
CA VAL A 91 11.56 -8.02 -20.30
C VAL A 91 12.90 -7.50 -19.76
N TYR A 92 13.97 -7.57 -20.56
CA TYR A 92 15.31 -7.10 -20.18
C TYR A 92 15.32 -5.61 -19.78
N PHE A 93 14.56 -4.77 -20.49
CA PHE A 93 14.46 -3.33 -20.20
C PHE A 93 13.34 -2.95 -19.21
N ASN A 94 12.65 -3.92 -18.60
CA ASN A 94 11.47 -3.68 -17.73
C ASN A 94 10.33 -2.90 -18.40
N LEU A 95 10.09 -3.17 -19.69
CA LEU A 95 9.04 -2.55 -20.52
C LEU A 95 7.89 -3.51 -20.84
N THR A 96 7.60 -4.44 -19.93
CA THR A 96 6.61 -5.52 -20.13
C THR A 96 5.20 -5.00 -20.43
N ASP A 97 4.82 -3.86 -19.85
CA ASP A 97 3.52 -3.22 -20.05
C ASP A 97 3.26 -2.75 -21.49
N GLY A 98 4.33 -2.65 -22.30
CA GLY A 98 4.26 -2.27 -23.70
C GLY A 98 4.11 -3.44 -24.67
N ILE A 99 4.33 -4.69 -24.22
CA ILE A 99 4.40 -5.86 -25.11
C ILE A 99 3.13 -5.99 -25.95
N VAL A 100 1.96 -6.06 -25.28
CA VAL A 100 0.67 -6.30 -25.95
C VAL A 100 0.33 -5.15 -26.89
N VAL A 101 0.41 -3.91 -26.40
CA VAL A 101 0.00 -2.72 -27.15
C VAL A 101 0.89 -2.49 -28.37
N ASN A 102 2.20 -2.61 -28.21
CA ASN A 102 3.14 -2.39 -29.31
C ASN A 102 3.11 -3.53 -30.32
N SER A 103 2.82 -4.76 -29.89
CA SER A 103 2.61 -5.88 -30.83
C SER A 103 1.39 -5.62 -31.72
N VAL A 104 0.31 -5.08 -31.17
CA VAL A 104 -0.87 -4.65 -31.96
C VAL A 104 -0.49 -3.53 -32.94
N LEU A 105 0.23 -2.49 -32.51
CA LEU A 105 0.65 -1.40 -33.41
C LEU A 105 1.59 -1.89 -34.53
N VAL A 106 2.47 -2.85 -34.26
CA VAL A 106 3.34 -3.45 -35.27
C VAL A 106 2.54 -4.19 -36.36
N THR A 107 1.34 -4.69 -36.04
CA THR A 107 0.47 -5.28 -37.08
C THR A 107 0.05 -4.25 -38.13
N HIS A 108 0.03 -2.95 -37.84
CA HIS A 108 -0.25 -1.93 -38.85
C HIS A 108 0.87 -1.88 -39.91
N TYR A 109 2.14 -2.01 -39.51
CA TYR A 109 3.26 -2.14 -40.45
C TYR A 109 3.15 -3.41 -41.30
N MET A 110 2.69 -4.51 -40.68
CA MET A 110 2.43 -5.77 -41.36
C MET A 110 1.33 -5.64 -42.43
N MET A 111 0.21 -5.01 -42.07
CA MET A 111 -0.94 -4.83 -42.95
C MET A 111 -0.64 -3.90 -44.14
N GLU A 112 0.03 -2.78 -43.88
CA GLU A 112 0.43 -1.82 -44.91
C GLU A 112 1.69 -2.26 -45.70
N ARG A 113 2.33 -3.36 -45.26
CA ARG A 113 3.59 -3.90 -45.83
C ARG A 113 4.67 -2.83 -46.01
N SER A 114 4.77 -1.92 -45.05
CA SER A 114 5.59 -0.70 -45.18
C SER A 114 6.07 -0.19 -43.83
N PHE A 115 7.23 0.46 -43.85
CA PHE A 115 7.79 1.25 -42.74
C PHE A 115 7.98 2.72 -43.14
N ALA A 116 7.13 3.22 -44.04
CA ALA A 116 7.19 4.62 -44.44
C ALA A 116 7.06 5.54 -43.22
N TRP A 117 7.82 6.65 -43.22
CA TRP A 117 7.82 7.63 -42.13
C TRP A 117 6.43 8.09 -41.67
N PRO A 118 5.44 8.33 -42.56
CA PRO A 118 4.08 8.66 -42.14
C PRO A 118 3.40 7.57 -41.30
N LEU A 119 3.65 6.29 -41.59
CA LEU A 119 3.06 5.17 -40.86
C LEU A 119 3.70 4.98 -39.49
N ILE A 120 5.02 5.21 -39.39
CA ILE A 120 5.71 5.26 -38.10
C ILE A 120 5.15 6.41 -37.26
N GLY A 121 5.08 7.62 -37.83
CA GLY A 121 4.47 8.78 -37.17
C GLY A 121 3.04 8.52 -36.72
N ASN A 122 2.22 7.84 -37.54
CA ASN A 122 0.87 7.43 -37.19
C ASN A 122 0.82 6.57 -35.92
N ALA A 123 1.68 5.55 -35.81
CA ALA A 123 1.73 4.70 -34.62
C ALA A 123 2.11 5.47 -33.34
N PHE A 124 3.10 6.36 -33.43
CA PHE A 124 3.50 7.22 -32.30
C PHE A 124 2.41 8.21 -31.89
N LEU A 125 1.68 8.78 -32.86
CA LEU A 125 0.57 9.68 -32.59
C LEU A 125 -0.62 8.95 -31.96
N LEU A 126 -0.99 7.77 -32.45
CA LEU A 126 -2.02 6.92 -31.83
C LEU A 126 -1.68 6.61 -30.37
N MET A 127 -0.42 6.22 -30.12
CA MET A 127 0.09 5.94 -28.77
C MET A 127 0.02 7.19 -27.88
N SER A 128 0.50 8.33 -28.38
CA SER A 128 0.52 9.58 -27.64
C SER A 128 -0.88 10.09 -27.29
N ILE A 129 -1.84 9.99 -28.21
CA ILE A 129 -3.25 10.38 -27.97
C ILE A 129 -3.88 9.46 -26.92
N GLY A 130 -3.73 8.14 -27.07
CA GLY A 130 -4.30 7.17 -26.14
C GLY A 130 -3.74 7.33 -24.72
N ILE A 131 -2.41 7.47 -24.59
CA ILE A 131 -1.75 7.75 -23.30
C ILE A 131 -2.18 9.11 -22.76
N GLY A 132 -2.23 10.14 -23.61
CA GLY A 132 -2.54 11.52 -23.21
C GLY A 132 -3.92 11.62 -22.55
N PHE A 133 -4.96 11.07 -23.18
CA PHE A 133 -6.28 11.02 -22.57
C PHE A 133 -6.33 10.11 -21.34
N ALA A 134 -5.67 8.95 -21.37
CA ALA A 134 -5.60 8.08 -20.20
C ALA A 134 -5.02 8.80 -18.98
N LEU A 135 -3.94 9.56 -19.16
CA LEU A 135 -3.32 10.37 -18.11
C LEU A 135 -4.23 11.51 -17.67
N LEU A 136 -4.81 12.26 -18.61
CA LEU A 136 -5.74 13.37 -18.33
C LEU A 136 -6.88 12.91 -17.42
N PHE A 137 -7.52 11.79 -17.76
CA PHE A 137 -8.60 11.24 -16.96
C PHE A 137 -8.14 10.55 -15.68
N ASN A 138 -6.87 10.16 -15.58
CA ASN A 138 -6.31 9.60 -14.36
C ASN A 138 -5.80 10.64 -13.37
N LEU A 139 -5.61 11.91 -13.80
CA LEU A 139 -5.33 13.03 -12.90
C LEU A 139 -6.49 13.31 -11.93
N TYR A 140 -7.73 13.03 -12.35
CA TYR A 140 -8.93 13.15 -11.53
C TYR A 140 -9.10 11.91 -10.65
N MET A 141 -8.30 11.81 -9.59
CA MET A 141 -8.52 10.88 -8.49
C MET A 141 -9.05 11.63 -7.26
N PRO A 142 -10.17 11.19 -6.66
CA PRO A 142 -10.66 11.78 -5.42
C PRO A 142 -9.64 11.59 -4.30
N ASP A 143 -9.56 12.58 -3.39
CA ASP A 143 -8.64 12.54 -2.25
C ASP A 143 -8.93 11.34 -1.34
N GLY A 144 -7.99 10.38 -1.35
CA GLY A 144 -8.03 9.22 -0.46
C GLY A 144 -7.70 9.57 0.99
N GLU A 145 -7.24 10.79 1.26
CA GLU A 145 -6.82 11.25 2.58
C GLU A 145 -7.96 11.18 3.61
N ARG A 146 -9.18 11.55 3.22
CA ARG A 146 -10.33 11.48 4.14
C ARG A 146 -10.59 10.05 4.60
N ALA A 147 -10.57 9.10 3.67
CA ALA A 147 -10.76 7.68 4.00
C ALA A 147 -9.60 7.15 4.87
N LEU A 148 -8.39 7.64 4.66
CA LEU A 148 -7.24 7.31 5.50
C LEU A 148 -7.40 7.85 6.93
N LYS A 149 -7.82 9.10 7.11
CA LYS A 149 -8.09 9.69 8.43
C LYS A 149 -9.21 8.96 9.16
N GLU A 150 -10.30 8.63 8.47
CA GLU A 150 -11.40 7.85 9.05
C GLU A 150 -10.91 6.45 9.50
N ARG A 151 -10.06 5.79 8.70
CA ARG A 151 -9.45 4.49 9.07
C ARG A 151 -8.47 4.63 10.23
N GLN A 152 -7.67 5.69 10.24
CA GLN A 152 -6.74 6.00 11.31
C GLN A 152 -7.48 6.12 12.64
N GLN A 153 -8.55 6.92 12.68
CA GLN A 153 -9.40 7.09 13.86
C GLN A 153 -10.00 5.76 14.32
N LEU A 154 -10.53 4.94 13.40
CA LEU A 154 -11.06 3.62 13.72
C LEU A 154 -10.00 2.71 14.39
N VAL A 155 -8.79 2.70 13.84
CA VAL A 155 -7.67 1.93 14.40
C VAL A 155 -7.30 2.43 15.79
N GLU A 156 -7.23 3.75 16.02
CA GLU A 156 -6.92 4.30 17.34
C GLU A 156 -8.00 3.97 18.37
N GLU A 157 -9.27 4.14 18.04
CA GLU A 157 -10.38 3.79 18.94
C GLU A 157 -10.40 2.30 19.28
N THR A 158 -10.04 1.44 18.33
CA THR A 158 -9.94 -0.01 18.57
C THR A 158 -8.77 -0.34 19.51
N PHE A 159 -7.61 0.30 19.36
CA PHE A 159 -6.51 0.17 20.31
C PHE A 159 -6.90 0.64 21.72
N LYS A 160 -7.59 1.78 21.84
CA LYS A 160 -8.09 2.29 23.12
C LYS A 160 -9.02 1.28 23.79
N SER A 161 -9.99 0.75 23.05
CA SER A 161 -10.91 -0.27 23.56
C SER A 161 -10.15 -1.50 24.05
N LEU A 162 -9.23 -2.03 23.24
CA LEU A 162 -8.43 -3.20 23.61
C LEU A 162 -7.61 -2.96 24.88
N LEU A 163 -6.92 -1.83 25.01
CA LEU A 163 -6.15 -1.50 26.20
C LEU A 163 -7.03 -1.38 27.46
N LYS A 164 -8.23 -0.82 27.31
CA LYS A 164 -9.22 -0.72 28.39
C LYS A 164 -9.77 -2.10 28.77
N ASP A 165 -10.14 -2.92 27.79
CA ASP A 165 -10.65 -4.28 28.01
C ASP A 165 -9.57 -5.16 28.65
N MET A 166 -8.30 -4.96 28.29
CA MET A 166 -7.16 -5.60 28.94
C MET A 166 -6.99 -5.18 30.39
N SER A 167 -7.27 -3.91 30.75
CA SER A 167 -7.21 -3.47 32.15
C SER A 167 -8.27 -4.19 33.00
N ILE A 168 -9.48 -4.35 32.47
CA ILE A 168 -10.57 -5.10 33.11
C ILE A 168 -10.22 -6.60 33.21
N ALA A 169 -9.63 -7.16 32.16
CA ALA A 169 -9.22 -8.56 32.07
C ALA A 169 -8.10 -8.98 33.05
N LEU A 170 -7.41 -8.03 33.71
CA LEU A 170 -6.45 -8.38 34.77
C LEU A 170 -7.14 -9.00 36.00
N THR A 171 -8.38 -8.60 36.27
CA THR A 171 -9.19 -9.10 37.39
C THR A 171 -10.28 -10.06 36.97
N GLU A 172 -10.79 -9.92 35.75
CA GLU A 172 -11.91 -10.72 35.24
C GLU A 172 -11.42 -11.91 34.39
N LYS A 173 -12.15 -13.03 34.48
CA LYS A 173 -11.83 -14.24 33.71
C LYS A 173 -12.35 -14.21 32.27
N GLU A 174 -13.25 -13.29 31.93
CA GLU A 174 -13.92 -13.28 30.63
C GLU A 174 -13.07 -12.54 29.58
N LYS A 175 -12.12 -13.28 28.98
CA LYS A 175 -11.14 -12.78 28.01
C LYS A 175 -11.46 -13.12 26.55
N ALA A 176 -12.60 -13.78 26.30
CA ALA A 176 -12.84 -14.55 25.09
C ALA A 176 -12.88 -13.71 23.79
N THR A 177 -13.22 -12.43 23.86
CA THR A 177 -13.39 -11.56 22.69
C THR A 177 -12.11 -10.85 22.27
N LEU A 178 -11.13 -10.66 23.17
CA LEU A 178 -9.89 -9.92 22.91
C LEU A 178 -9.13 -10.42 21.67
N PRO A 179 -8.89 -11.74 21.48
CA PRO A 179 -8.17 -12.23 20.29
C PRO A 179 -8.90 -11.91 18.99
N GLN A 180 -10.24 -11.98 18.98
CA GLN A 180 -11.06 -11.71 17.78
C GLN A 180 -11.02 -10.22 17.41
N VAL A 181 -11.07 -9.34 18.40
CA VAL A 181 -10.94 -7.89 18.20
C VAL A 181 -9.53 -7.55 17.69
N CYS A 182 -8.47 -8.20 18.20
CA CYS A 182 -7.10 -8.05 17.69
C CYS A 182 -6.97 -8.46 16.22
N GLN A 183 -7.61 -9.56 15.81
CA GLN A 183 -7.61 -9.99 14.40
C GLN A 183 -8.34 -8.99 13.51
N THR A 184 -9.44 -8.41 14.00
CA THR A 184 -10.19 -7.36 13.28
C THR A 184 -9.32 -6.13 13.08
N LEU A 185 -8.65 -5.68 14.15
CA LEU A 185 -7.69 -4.57 14.12
C LEU A 185 -6.56 -4.80 13.10
N LEU A 186 -5.97 -5.99 13.06
CA LEU A 186 -4.94 -6.34 12.07
C LEU A 186 -5.48 -6.25 10.63
N GLY A 187 -6.74 -6.65 10.42
CA GLY A 187 -7.43 -6.51 9.14
C GLY A 187 -7.60 -5.04 8.73
N ASP A 188 -8.04 -4.18 9.64
CA ASP A 188 -8.21 -2.74 9.42
C ASP A 188 -6.88 -2.03 9.13
N ILE A 189 -5.82 -2.37 9.88
CA ILE A 189 -4.47 -1.84 9.65
C ILE A 189 -3.95 -2.27 8.28
N LYS A 190 -4.15 -3.54 7.88
CA LYS A 190 -3.72 -4.03 6.55
C LYS A 190 -4.43 -3.30 5.42
N GLN A 191 -5.72 -3.04 5.56
CA GLN A 191 -6.48 -2.23 4.61
C GLN A 191 -5.97 -0.78 4.58
N GLY A 192 -5.76 -0.16 5.74
CA GLY A 192 -5.20 1.19 5.86
C GLY A 192 -3.84 1.32 5.19
N LYS A 193 -2.94 0.35 5.38
CA LYS A 193 -1.63 0.31 4.72
C LYS A 193 -1.75 0.26 3.19
N GLN A 194 -2.68 -0.55 2.66
CA GLN A 194 -2.93 -0.60 1.21
C GLN A 194 -3.49 0.73 0.69
N GLN A 195 -4.40 1.36 1.43
CA GLN A 195 -4.94 2.67 1.09
C GLN A 195 -3.85 3.76 1.12
N ALA A 196 -2.93 3.70 2.08
CA ALA A 196 -1.82 4.63 2.21
C ALA A 196 -0.87 4.54 1.02
N MET A 197 -0.53 3.32 0.59
CA MET A 197 0.29 3.08 -0.60
C MET A 197 -0.37 3.66 -1.87
N VAL A 198 -1.67 3.44 -2.06
CA VAL A 198 -2.39 4.01 -3.21
C VAL A 198 -2.42 5.55 -3.14
N HIS A 199 -2.62 6.11 -1.96
CA HIS A 199 -2.61 7.56 -1.75
C HIS A 199 -1.23 8.17 -2.06
N SER A 200 -0.16 7.52 -1.61
CA SER A 200 1.23 7.86 -1.89
C SER A 200 1.58 7.92 -3.37
N GLU A 201 1.12 6.91 -4.13
CA GLU A 201 1.27 6.87 -5.59
C GLU A 201 0.47 7.95 -6.34
N ASN A 202 -0.53 8.55 -5.69
CA ASN A 202 -1.37 9.62 -6.24
C ASN A 202 -0.89 11.04 -5.93
N GLN A 203 0.04 11.19 -4.97
CA GLN A 203 0.68 12.47 -4.68
C GLN A 203 1.92 12.68 -5.54
N TRP A 204 2.08 13.87 -6.12
CA TRP A 204 3.23 14.21 -6.97
C TRP A 204 4.48 14.61 -6.19
N ARG A 205 4.31 15.14 -4.96
CA ARG A 205 5.39 15.55 -4.04
C ARG A 205 5.47 14.57 -2.86
N GLY A 206 6.67 14.36 -2.33
CA GLY A 206 7.04 13.25 -1.43
C GLY A 206 6.48 13.27 0.01
N GLU A 207 5.34 13.90 0.27
CA GLU A 207 4.67 13.90 1.60
C GLU A 207 4.03 12.55 1.95
N ALA A 208 4.02 11.65 0.99
CA ALA A 208 3.37 10.36 0.97
C ALA A 208 3.83 9.31 2.00
N SER A 209 4.90 9.55 2.76
CA SER A 209 5.45 8.59 3.72
C SER A 209 4.67 8.52 5.03
N TYR A 210 3.96 9.58 5.44
CA TYR A 210 3.34 9.65 6.77
C TYR A 210 2.37 8.49 7.06
N TYR A 211 1.34 8.30 6.23
CA TYR A 211 0.33 7.26 6.47
C TYR A 211 0.91 5.84 6.31
N GLU A 212 1.89 5.65 5.42
CA GLU A 212 2.56 4.37 5.26
C GLU A 212 3.37 3.98 6.51
N GLU A 213 4.13 4.94 7.05
CA GLU A 213 4.88 4.77 8.30
C GLU A 213 3.93 4.59 9.49
N TYR A 214 2.85 5.38 9.56
CA TYR A 214 1.82 5.24 10.59
C TYR A 214 1.22 3.83 10.63
N PHE A 215 0.74 3.30 9.50
CA PHE A 215 0.13 1.96 9.49
C PHE A 215 1.18 0.85 9.68
N THR A 216 2.44 1.08 9.31
CA THR A 216 3.54 0.13 9.58
C THR A 216 3.88 0.09 11.07
N MET A 217 3.92 1.24 11.73
CA MET A 217 4.05 1.38 13.18
C MET A 217 2.89 0.67 13.89
N ARG A 218 1.62 0.97 13.52
CA ARG A 218 0.44 0.33 14.11
C ARG A 218 0.40 -1.18 13.86
N GLN A 219 0.88 -1.66 12.73
CA GLN A 219 0.98 -3.11 12.45
C GLN A 219 1.92 -3.80 13.44
N SER A 220 3.04 -3.17 13.78
CA SER A 220 4.00 -3.71 14.75
C SER A 220 3.40 -3.70 16.16
N GLN A 221 2.73 -2.61 16.54
CA GLN A 221 2.00 -2.51 17.81
C GLN A 221 0.89 -3.57 17.94
N ALA A 222 0.10 -3.80 16.89
CA ALA A 222 -0.99 -4.79 16.93
C ALA A 222 -0.49 -6.23 17.14
N ARG A 223 0.72 -6.56 16.66
CA ARG A 223 1.34 -7.88 16.92
C ARG A 223 1.73 -8.05 18.39
N LEU A 224 2.34 -7.02 18.97
CA LEU A 224 2.68 -7.04 20.41
C LEU A 224 1.42 -7.06 21.27
N LEU A 225 0.36 -6.37 20.86
CA LEU A 225 -0.92 -6.41 21.58
C LEU A 225 -1.51 -7.82 21.59
N LEU A 226 -1.44 -8.55 20.46
CA LEU A 226 -1.88 -9.95 20.41
C LEU A 226 -1.05 -10.85 21.35
N GLU A 227 0.27 -10.66 21.40
CA GLU A 227 1.14 -11.35 22.36
C GLU A 227 0.76 -11.01 23.81
N MET A 228 0.48 -9.75 24.11
CA MET A 228 0.03 -9.34 25.45
C MET A 228 -1.32 -9.96 25.82
N VAL A 229 -2.25 -10.10 24.87
CA VAL A 229 -3.55 -10.78 25.07
C VAL A 229 -3.37 -12.27 25.37
N ASP A 230 -2.42 -12.93 24.70
CA ASP A 230 -2.10 -14.33 24.99
C ASP A 230 -1.46 -14.47 26.38
N LEU A 231 -0.53 -13.57 26.74
CA LEU A 231 0.11 -13.54 28.06
C LEU A 231 -0.88 -13.32 29.20
N LEU A 232 -1.94 -12.54 29.00
CA LEU A 232 -2.98 -12.31 30.01
C LEU A 232 -3.60 -13.62 30.51
N GLN A 233 -3.57 -14.71 29.73
CA GLN A 233 -4.14 -16.00 30.13
C GLN A 233 -3.19 -16.84 31.00
N LEU A 234 -1.92 -16.43 31.11
CA LEU A 234 -0.84 -17.22 31.71
C LEU A 234 -0.44 -16.77 33.12
N PHE A 235 -0.96 -15.62 33.58
CA PHE A 235 -0.64 -15.07 34.90
C PHE A 235 -1.88 -14.58 35.64
N TRP A 236 -1.73 -14.40 36.95
CA TRP A 236 -2.63 -13.65 37.82
C TRP A 236 -1.88 -12.46 38.42
N VAL A 237 -2.58 -11.34 38.59
CA VAL A 237 -2.03 -10.17 39.28
C VAL A 237 -2.36 -10.28 40.77
N GLU A 238 -1.35 -10.07 41.62
CA GLU A 238 -1.57 -9.98 43.06
C GLU A 238 -2.38 -8.70 43.39
N GLU A 239 -3.29 -8.80 44.36
CA GLU A 239 -4.22 -7.71 44.71
C GLU A 239 -3.51 -6.37 44.98
N ALA A 240 -2.33 -6.40 45.61
CA ALA A 240 -1.51 -5.22 45.88
C ALA A 240 -1.05 -4.46 44.61
N TYR A 241 -1.02 -5.13 43.45
CA TYR A 241 -0.53 -4.58 42.18
C TYR A 241 -1.64 -4.38 41.14
N THR A 242 -2.81 -4.98 41.34
CA THR A 242 -3.95 -4.90 40.43
C THR A 242 -4.25 -3.46 40.02
N ASN A 243 -4.39 -2.56 41.00
CA ASN A 243 -4.71 -1.15 40.74
C ASN A 243 -3.63 -0.47 39.89
N ALA A 244 -2.34 -0.73 40.17
CA ALA A 244 -1.24 -0.10 39.45
C ALA A 244 -1.18 -0.53 37.97
N PHE A 245 -1.40 -1.82 37.69
CA PHE A 245 -1.47 -2.32 36.31
C PHE A 245 -2.73 -1.82 35.58
N GLN A 246 -3.87 -1.79 36.27
CA GLN A 246 -5.12 -1.27 35.71
C GLN A 246 -5.03 0.21 35.38
N GLU A 247 -4.48 1.02 36.28
CA GLU A 247 -4.24 2.45 36.07
C GLU A 247 -3.29 2.67 34.89
N LEU A 248 -2.20 1.90 34.80
CA LEU A 248 -1.25 2.01 33.70
C LEU A 248 -1.90 1.74 32.33
N LEU A 249 -2.66 0.65 32.20
CA LEU A 249 -3.35 0.31 30.95
C LEU A 249 -4.46 1.32 30.62
N SER A 250 -5.23 1.76 31.62
CA SER A 250 -6.32 2.71 31.44
C SER A 250 -5.80 4.11 31.07
N PHE A 251 -4.75 4.57 31.75
CA PHE A 251 -4.03 5.81 31.41
C PHE A 251 -3.49 5.76 29.97
N THR A 252 -2.93 4.60 29.58
CA THR A 252 -2.45 4.42 28.21
C THR A 252 -3.59 4.48 27.22
N ALA A 253 -4.73 3.85 27.50
CA ALA A 253 -5.92 3.93 26.65
C ALA A 253 -6.44 5.36 26.50
N GLU A 254 -6.56 6.11 27.61
CA GLU A 254 -7.05 7.49 27.60
C GLU A 254 -6.11 8.45 26.87
N SER A 255 -4.80 8.23 27.00
CA SER A 255 -3.77 9.05 26.36
C SER A 255 -3.37 8.55 24.96
N PHE A 256 -3.97 7.44 24.47
CA PHE A 256 -3.61 6.84 23.18
C PHE A 256 -4.05 7.74 22.02
N HIS A 257 -3.12 8.48 21.45
CA HIS A 257 -3.40 9.38 20.33
C HIS A 257 -2.20 9.47 19.39
N GLU A 258 -2.46 9.90 18.15
CA GLU A 258 -1.45 10.25 17.16
C GLU A 258 -0.33 11.16 17.71
N ASN A 259 -0.67 12.12 18.58
CA ASN A 259 0.25 13.18 19.03
C ASN A 259 0.96 12.84 20.34
N ASN A 260 0.64 11.70 20.96
CA ASN A 260 1.30 11.25 22.17
C ASN A 260 2.70 10.71 21.82
N ASP A 261 3.75 11.16 22.51
CA ASP A 261 5.14 10.75 22.23
C ASP A 261 5.61 9.52 23.04
N GLY A 262 4.72 8.93 23.85
CA GLY A 262 4.95 7.72 24.63
C GLY A 262 5.77 7.92 25.89
N LYS A 263 6.41 9.08 26.11
CA LYS A 263 7.41 9.25 27.19
C LYS A 263 6.82 9.12 28.58
N GLU A 264 5.64 9.71 28.80
CA GLU A 264 4.97 9.62 30.10
C GLU A 264 4.56 8.18 30.43
N ILE A 265 4.09 7.43 29.42
CA ILE A 265 3.72 6.03 29.58
C ILE A 265 4.97 5.19 29.88
N LEU A 266 6.08 5.42 29.17
CA LEU A 266 7.36 4.75 29.45
C LEU A 266 7.87 5.04 30.86
N ALA A 267 7.73 6.27 31.35
CA ALA A 267 8.09 6.62 32.72
C ALA A 267 7.24 5.88 33.76
N LYS A 268 5.92 5.76 33.54
CA LYS A 268 5.02 4.97 34.40
C LYS A 268 5.36 3.48 34.37
N ILE A 269 5.69 2.93 33.19
CA ILE A 269 6.17 1.54 33.04
C ILE A 269 7.46 1.33 33.84
N ALA A 270 8.43 2.24 33.73
CA ALA A 270 9.70 2.15 34.46
C ALA A 270 9.50 2.22 35.99
N ALA A 271 8.62 3.09 36.48
CA ALA A 271 8.30 3.18 37.89
C ALA A 271 7.66 1.89 38.43
N LEU A 272 6.71 1.31 37.68
CA LEU A 272 6.09 0.03 38.03
C LEU A 272 7.10 -1.12 38.01
N TYR A 273 8.03 -1.11 37.07
CA TYR A 273 9.14 -2.07 37.01
C TYR A 273 10.04 -2.02 38.24
N GLU A 274 10.44 -0.82 38.66
CA GLU A 274 11.32 -0.65 39.82
C GLU A 274 10.64 -1.04 41.12
N ASP A 275 9.36 -0.66 41.30
CA ASP A 275 8.58 -1.07 42.48
C ASP A 275 8.48 -2.60 42.56
N TYR A 276 8.15 -3.25 41.44
CA TYR A 276 8.00 -4.71 41.40
C TYR A 276 9.32 -5.46 41.67
N ARG A 277 10.47 -4.87 41.34
CA ARG A 277 11.81 -5.45 41.61
C ARG A 277 12.18 -5.46 43.09
N GLN A 278 11.61 -4.58 43.90
CA GLN A 278 11.88 -4.53 45.34
C GLN A 278 11.16 -5.63 46.14
N LYS A 279 10.31 -6.44 45.48
CA LYS A 279 9.57 -7.52 46.16
C LYS A 279 10.50 -8.62 46.66
N PRO A 280 10.16 -9.28 47.78
CA PRO A 280 10.86 -10.49 48.23
C PRO A 280 10.91 -11.54 47.12
N LEU A 281 11.97 -12.34 47.08
CA LEU A 281 12.11 -13.43 46.10
C LEU A 281 10.90 -14.38 46.17
N PRO A 282 10.50 -14.98 45.03
CA PRO A 282 9.39 -15.93 45.01
C PRO A 282 9.72 -17.13 45.91
N GLN A 283 8.76 -17.49 46.75
CA GLN A 283 8.89 -18.60 47.71
C GLN A 283 8.57 -19.95 47.07
N THR A 284 7.82 -19.94 45.96
CA THR A 284 7.41 -21.16 45.25
C THR A 284 7.68 -21.06 43.75
N ARG A 285 7.75 -22.22 43.09
CA ARG A 285 7.88 -22.28 41.63
C ARG A 285 6.69 -21.65 40.91
N ALA A 286 5.47 -21.88 41.40
CA ALA A 286 4.26 -21.28 40.81
C ALA A 286 4.31 -19.75 40.90
N GLU A 287 4.79 -19.21 42.02
CA GLU A 287 5.01 -17.78 42.17
C GLU A 287 6.09 -17.28 41.22
N PHE A 288 7.22 -17.98 41.09
CA PHE A 288 8.27 -17.63 40.12
C PHE A 288 7.74 -17.58 38.67
N GLU A 289 7.02 -18.62 38.23
CA GLU A 289 6.46 -18.71 36.88
C GLU A 289 5.44 -17.58 36.63
N ASN A 290 4.56 -17.29 37.60
CA ASN A 290 3.61 -16.18 37.51
C ASN A 290 4.31 -14.82 37.37
N ARG A 291 5.32 -14.56 38.20
CA ARG A 291 6.08 -13.31 38.17
C ARG A 291 6.86 -13.16 36.85
N ALA A 292 7.39 -14.25 36.31
CA ALA A 292 8.08 -14.23 35.02
C ALA A 292 7.13 -13.89 33.87
N GLN A 293 5.92 -14.45 33.85
CA GLN A 293 4.89 -14.14 32.85
C GLN A 293 4.41 -12.67 32.95
N LEU A 294 4.20 -12.17 34.17
CA LEU A 294 3.84 -10.76 34.38
C LEU A 294 4.97 -9.81 33.94
N PHE A 295 6.22 -10.18 34.20
CA PHE A 295 7.38 -9.41 33.75
C PHE A 295 7.49 -9.40 32.21
N GLN A 296 7.24 -10.54 31.57
CA GLN A 296 7.16 -10.64 30.11
C GLN A 296 6.06 -9.74 29.56
N PHE A 297 4.87 -9.73 30.17
CA PHE A 297 3.78 -8.83 29.78
C PHE A 297 4.19 -7.36 29.84
N LEU A 298 4.83 -6.92 30.92
CA LEU A 298 5.34 -5.56 31.03
C LEU A 298 6.40 -5.24 29.96
N GLN A 299 7.23 -6.21 29.58
CA GLN A 299 8.30 -6.01 28.61
C GLN A 299 7.74 -5.88 27.19
N THR A 300 6.75 -6.72 26.87
CA THR A 300 5.99 -6.64 25.62
C THR A 300 5.23 -5.31 25.57
N PHE A 301 4.64 -4.86 26.68
CA PHE A 301 3.98 -3.55 26.75
C PHE A 301 4.93 -2.37 26.62
N LYS A 302 6.13 -2.44 27.22
CA LYS A 302 7.19 -1.46 27.03
C LYS A 302 7.56 -1.35 25.55
N SER A 303 7.82 -2.49 24.91
CA SER A 303 8.15 -2.55 23.47
C SER A 303 7.03 -1.97 22.60
N PHE A 304 5.77 -2.19 22.99
CA PHE A 304 4.60 -1.61 22.33
C PHE A 304 4.61 -0.08 22.36
N ILE A 305 5.01 0.54 23.47
CA ILE A 305 5.11 2.00 23.59
C ILE A 305 6.39 2.55 22.95
N GLU A 306 7.51 1.83 23.02
CA GLU A 306 8.77 2.21 22.36
C GLU A 306 8.59 2.40 20.85
N ILE A 307 7.85 1.51 20.20
CA ILE A 307 7.47 1.66 18.78
C ILE A 307 6.78 3.00 18.50
N LYS A 308 5.95 3.49 19.43
CA LYS A 308 5.28 4.79 19.28
C LYS A 308 6.24 5.96 19.49
N ALA A 309 7.14 5.84 20.47
CA ALA A 309 8.16 6.85 20.74
C ALA A 309 9.12 7.01 19.56
N ASP A 310 9.61 5.91 19.00
CA ASP A 310 10.49 5.89 17.83
C ASP A 310 9.83 6.55 16.62
N PHE A 311 8.55 6.24 16.37
CA PHE A 311 7.78 6.88 15.30
C PHE A 311 7.65 8.39 15.51
N SER A 312 7.40 8.84 16.75
CA SER A 312 7.30 10.27 17.07
C SER A 312 8.62 11.02 16.79
N GLU A 313 9.75 10.42 17.16
CA GLU A 313 11.08 10.98 16.91
C GLU A 313 11.43 11.04 15.42
N GLN A 314 11.09 9.98 14.66
CA GLN A 314 11.25 9.96 13.20
C GLN A 314 10.44 11.07 12.54
N MET A 315 9.17 11.25 12.91
CA MET A 315 8.31 12.30 12.34
C MET A 315 8.81 13.71 12.69
N GLN A 316 9.33 13.92 13.91
CA GLN A 316 9.94 15.21 14.29
C GLN A 316 11.21 15.51 13.48
N THR A 317 11.98 14.48 13.15
CA THR A 317 13.20 14.62 12.33
C THR A 317 12.85 14.94 10.88
N MET A 318 11.81 14.31 10.32
CA MET A 318 11.33 14.59 8.95
C MET A 318 10.70 15.99 8.81
N ALA A 319 10.21 16.57 9.90
CA ALA A 319 9.59 17.90 9.91
C ALA A 319 10.61 19.06 10.03
N ARG A 320 11.89 18.77 10.28
CA ARG A 320 12.99 19.76 10.40
C ARG A 320 13.76 19.89 9.08
#